data_AF-A0A5K0ZRN9-F1
#
_entry.id   AF-A0A5K0ZRN9-F1
#
_cell.length_a   1.000
_cell.length_b   1.000
_cell.length_c   1.000
_cell.angle_alpha   90.00
_cell.angle_beta   90.00
_cell.angle_gamma   90.00
#
_symmetry.space_group_name_H-M   'P 1'
#
loop_
_entity.id
_entity.type
_entity.pdbx_description
1 polymer ?
#
loop_
_entity_poly.entity_id
_entity_poly.type
_entity_poly.pdbx_seq_one_letter_code
_entity_poly.pdbx_strand_id
1 'polypeptide(L)' 'MLSKGLVLTMGTYDTLLLAFDMDGRIDEAETVWRMILETHTRSVPRRLFSRMMSLYDHHHMPEKLLE' A
#
# COMPACT_ATOMS: atom_id res chain seq x y z
N MET A 1 3.36 5.77 12.98
CA MET A 1 4.60 5.13 12.47
C MET A 1 4.85 3.82 13.23
N LEU A 2 5.18 2.74 12.52
CA LEU A 2 5.32 1.39 13.07
C LEU A 2 6.56 1.26 13.98
N SER A 3 6.42 0.53 15.09
CA SER A 3 7.49 0.31 16.06
C SER A 3 8.56 -0.65 15.53
N LYS A 4 9.83 -0.34 15.80
CA LYS A 4 10.99 -1.18 15.47
C LYS A 4 10.83 -2.57 16.10
N GLY A 5 10.60 -3.60 15.28
CA GLY A 5 10.50 -4.99 15.74
C GLY A 5 9.53 -5.88 14.94
N LEU A 6 8.60 -5.31 14.18
CA LEU A 6 7.77 -6.11 13.27
C LEU A 6 8.57 -6.51 12.03
N VAL A 7 8.70 -7.83 11.82
CA VAL A 7 9.06 -8.37 10.51
C VAL A 7 7.82 -8.23 9.63
N LEU A 8 7.84 -7.22 8.77
CA LEU A 8 6.76 -6.99 7.82
C LEU A 8 6.93 -7.95 6.65
N THR A 9 6.02 -8.92 6.57
CA THR A 9 5.91 -9.78 5.40
C THR A 9 5.05 -9.09 4.33
N MET A 10 5.13 -9.57 3.08
CA MET A 10 4.21 -9.10 2.02
C MET A 10 2.73 -9.26 2.39
N GLY A 11 2.39 -10.27 3.20
CA GLY A 11 1.03 -10.46 3.73
C GLY A 11 0.64 -9.37 4.72
N THR A 12 1.56 -8.98 5.61
CA THR A 12 1.32 -7.88 6.57
C THR A 12 1.09 -6.55 5.85
N TYR A 13 1.86 -6.28 4.80
CA TYR A 13 1.65 -5.10 3.95
C TYR A 13 0.27 -5.11 3.27
N ASP A 14 -0.15 -6.24 2.68
CA ASP A 14 -1.48 -6.34 2.06
C ASP A 14 -2.61 -6.06 3.06
N THR A 15 -2.51 -6.61 4.28
CA THR A 15 -3.49 -6.36 5.33
C THR A 15 -3.52 -4.89 5.75
N LEU A 16 -2.36 -4.24 5.90
CA LEU A 16 -2.30 -2.82 6.24
C LEU A 16 -2.92 -1.94 5.14
N LEU A 17 -2.55 -2.18 3.89
CA LEU A 17 -3.11 -1.43 2.76
C LEU A 17 -4.62 -1.62 2.62
N LEU A 18 -5.13 -2.85 2.83
CA LEU A 18 -6.57 -3.10 2.87
C LEU A 18 -7.26 -2.36 4.03
N ALA A 19 -6.66 -2.35 5.21
CA ALA A 19 -7.25 -1.66 6.36
C ALA A 19 -7.33 -0.15 6.11
N PHE A 20 -6.28 0.45 5.55
CA PHE A 20 -6.31 1.87 5.19
C PHE A 20 -7.31 2.20 4.08
N ASP A 21 -7.43 1.34 3.07
CA ASP A 21 -8.46 1.46 2.03
C ASP A 21 -9.87 1.47 2.68
N MET A 22 -10.17 0.50 3.53
CA MET A 22 -11.47 0.40 4.21
C MET A 22 -11.76 1.60 5.13
N ASP A 23 -10.73 2.17 5.77
CA ASP A 23 -10.85 3.33 6.65
C ASP A 23 -10.78 4.68 5.91
N GLY A 24 -10.60 4.69 4.58
CA GLY A 24 -10.46 5.93 3.79
C GLY A 24 -9.16 6.71 4.06
N ARG A 25 -8.12 6.02 4.56
CA ARG A 25 -6.84 6.59 5.00
C ARG A 25 -5.77 6.51 3.90
N ILE A 26 -6.04 7.22 2.81
CA ILE A 26 -5.30 7.14 1.54
C ILE A 26 -3.84 7.58 1.72
N ASP A 27 -3.58 8.66 2.46
CA ASP A 27 -2.24 9.19 2.68
C ASP A 27 -1.34 8.21 3.45
N GLU A 28 -1.90 7.48 4.43
CA GLU A 28 -1.17 6.45 5.14
C GLU A 28 -0.92 5.21 4.28
N ALA A 29 -1.88 4.83 3.43
CA ALA A 29 -1.69 3.77 2.46
C ALA A 29 -0.54 4.11 1.48
N GLU A 30 -0.50 5.34 0.97
CA GLU A 30 0.56 5.83 0.10
C GLU A 30 1.92 5.87 0.79
N THR A 31 1.95 6.28 2.05
CA THR A 31 3.18 6.27 2.86
C THR A 31 3.73 4.86 3.00
N VAL A 32 2.86 3.87 3.28
CA VAL A 32 3.26 2.46 3.33
C VAL A 32 3.65 1.94 1.96
N TRP A 33 2.93 2.33 0.91
CA TRP A 33 3.24 1.93 -0.46
C TRP A 33 4.64 2.39 -0.90
N ARG A 34 4.98 3.66 -0.64
CA ARG A 34 6.31 4.21 -0.91
C ARG A 34 7.40 3.44 -0.16
N MET A 35 7.17 3.16 1.12
CA MET A 35 8.09 2.34 1.93
C MET A 35 8.32 0.94 1.32
N ILE A 36 7.25 0.28 0.82
CA ILE A 36 7.36 -1.03 0.18
C ILE A 36 8.24 -0.95 -1.07
N LEU A 37 8.00 0.05 -1.93
CA LEU A 37 8.75 0.26 -3.18
C LEU A 37 10.23 0.56 -2.92
N GLU A 38 10.53 1.42 -1.94
CA GLU A 38 11.90 1.78 -1.55
C GLU A 38 12.66 0.59 -0.93
N THR A 39 11.96 -0.25 -0.16
CA THR A 39 12.57 -1.39 0.53
C THR A 39 12.76 -2.60 -0.40
N HIS A 40 11.84 -2.81 -1.35
CA HIS A 40 11.78 -4.02 -2.20
C HIS A 40 12.07 -3.71 -3.67
N THR A 41 13.26 -3.18 -3.94
CA THR A 41 13.66 -2.66 -5.25
C THR A 41 13.78 -3.70 -6.37
N ARG A 42 13.90 -5.00 -6.04
CA ARG A 42 13.98 -6.07 -7.05
C ARG A 42 12.62 -6.47 -7.61
N SER A 43 11.61 -6.55 -6.75
CA SER A 43 10.28 -7.01 -7.12
C SER A 43 9.28 -6.75 -6.01
N VAL A 44 8.06 -6.37 -6.39
CA VAL A 44 6.90 -6.28 -5.50
C VAL A 44 5.79 -7.20 -6.03
N PRO A 45 5.09 -7.98 -5.18
CA PRO A 45 4.02 -8.85 -5.62
C PRO A 45 2.90 -8.10 -6.35
N ARG A 46 2.43 -8.66 -7.48
CA ARG A 46 1.30 -8.12 -8.28
C ARG A 46 0.07 -7.79 -7.43
N ARG A 47 -0.21 -8.61 -6.41
CA ARG A 47 -1.34 -8.40 -5.50
C ARG A 47 -1.29 -7.04 -4.80
N LEU A 48 -0.11 -6.56 -4.41
CA LEU A 48 0.02 -5.26 -3.75
C LEU A 48 -0.19 -4.10 -4.72
N PHE A 49 0.23 -4.24 -5.98
CA PHE A 49 -0.15 -3.28 -7.03
C PHE A 49 -1.67 -3.29 -7.24
N SER A 50 -2.29 -4.48 -7.38
CA SER A 50 -3.75 -4.59 -7.50
C SER A 50 -4.48 -3.96 -6.31
N ARG A 51 -3.92 -4.08 -5.10
CA ARG A 51 -4.44 -3.43 -3.89
C ARG A 51 -4.45 -1.91 -4.03
N MET A 52 -3.34 -1.30 -4.43
CA MET A 52 -3.27 0.16 -4.61
C MET A 52 -4.18 0.64 -5.73
N MET A 53 -4.28 -0.13 -6.83
CA MET A 53 -5.20 0.22 -7.92
C MET A 53 -6.65 0.20 -7.46
N SER A 54 -7.07 -0.83 -6.72
CA SER A 54 -8.41 -0.88 -6.15
C SER A 54 -8.66 0.22 -5.13
N LEU A 55 -7.66 0.59 -4.31
CA LEU A 55 -7.77 1.70 -3.38
C LEU A 55 -8.07 3.00 -4.13
N TYR A 56 -7.29 3.35 -5.14
CA TYR A 56 -7.51 4.58 -5.90
C TYR A 56 -8.85 4.60 -6.64
N ASP A 57 -9.26 3.48 -7.24
CA ASP A 57 -10.57 3.35 -7.88
C ASP A 57 -11.72 3.53 -6.87
N HIS A 58 -11.65 2.84 -5.73
CA HIS A 58 -12.65 2.89 -4.67
C HIS A 58 -12.83 4.31 -4.09
N HIS A 59 -11.73 5.06 -3.97
CA HIS A 59 -11.74 6.44 -3.46
C HIS A 59 -11.88 7.50 -4.55
N HIS A 60 -12.22 7.10 -5.79
CA HIS A 60 -12.44 8.01 -6.92
C HIS A 60 -11.23 8.90 -7.25
N MET A 61 -10.01 8.35 -7.12
CA MET A 61 -8.73 9.01 -7.42
C MET A 61 -7.95 8.32 -8.55
N PRO A 62 -8.55 8.06 -9.73
CA PRO A 62 -7.89 7.34 -10.82
C PRO A 62 -6.64 8.06 -11.36
N GLU A 63 -6.52 9.37 -11.16
CA GLU A 63 -5.35 10.17 -11.56
C GLU A 63 -4.05 9.71 -10.87
N LYS A 64 -4.14 9.19 -9.64
CA LYS A 64 -2.99 8.71 -8.86
C LYS A 64 -2.40 7.40 -9.36
N LEU A 65 -3.03 6.74 -10.34
CA LEU A 65 -2.49 5.55 -10.99
C LEU A 65 -1.30 5.85 -11.91
N LEU A 66 -1.14 7.10 -12.32
CA LEU A 66 -0.16 7.53 -13.33
C LEU A 66 1.04 8.31 -12.74
N GLU A 67 1.01 8.59 -11.44
CA GLU A 67 2.08 9.24 -10.67
C GLU A 67 3.12 8.23 -10.16
#